data_AF-A0ABD1GVI4-F1
#
_entry.id   AF-A0ABD1GVI4-F1
#
_cell.length_a   1.000
_cell.length_b   1.000
_cell.length_c   1.000
_cell.angle_alpha   90.00
_cell.angle_beta   90.00
_cell.angle_gamma   90.00
#
_symmetry.space_group_name_H-M   'P 1'
#
loop_
_entity.id
_entity.type
_entity.pdbx_description
1 polymer ?
#
loop_
_entity_poly.entity_id
_entity_poly.type
_entity_poly.pdbx_seq_one_letter_code
_entity_poly.pdbx_strand_id
1 'polypeptide(L)'
;MGAIAKLVSYPDKFMSVFLFRIMPEFIHLGILALCIFVKYYQIFTARRSYAAAVKSSQRQLPRPPDSDECSVCLSELAAEECCELAACGHTFHRRCVERWLKGYVSTCPLCRAEVVPEAVAAEYRRLLAKEEDDFVEKEFALVLLNALNVGRCNNAYFSC
;
A
#
# COMPACT_ATOMS: atom_id res chain seq x y z
N MET A 1 6.21 -59.07 -11.51
CA MET A 1 5.34 -58.70 -10.39
C MET A 1 6.17 -58.44 -9.13
N GLY A 2 6.91 -57.32 -9.03
CA GLY A 2 7.79 -57.13 -7.86
C GLY A 2 8.48 -55.76 -7.69
N ALA A 3 8.49 -54.90 -8.71
CA ALA A 3 9.13 -53.58 -8.62
C ALA A 3 8.19 -52.46 -8.11
N ILE A 4 6.87 -52.63 -8.28
CA ILE A 4 5.87 -51.59 -7.97
C ILE A 4 5.50 -51.60 -6.46
N ALA A 5 5.67 -52.74 -5.77
CA ALA A 5 5.33 -52.88 -4.35
C ALA A 5 6.30 -52.13 -3.40
N LYS A 6 7.52 -51.77 -3.85
CA LYS A 6 8.47 -51.02 -3.03
C LYS A 6 8.24 -49.51 -3.01
N LEU A 7 7.46 -48.97 -3.96
CA LEU A 7 7.10 -47.54 -3.98
C LEU A 7 5.99 -47.19 -2.99
N VAL A 8 5.21 -48.18 -2.55
CA VAL A 8 4.08 -48.01 -1.60
C VAL A 8 4.52 -48.15 -0.14
N SER A 9 5.75 -48.60 0.13
CA SER A 9 6.25 -48.87 1.49
C SER A 9 7.13 -47.77 2.11
N TYR A 10 7.20 -46.57 1.51
CA TYR A 10 7.93 -45.45 2.10
C TYR A 10 7.15 -44.11 2.23
N PRO A 11 5.85 -44.11 2.60
CA PRO A 11 5.14 -42.86 2.87
C PRO A 11 5.52 -42.26 4.23
N ASP A 12 5.74 -43.04 5.29
CA ASP A 12 5.83 -42.46 6.66
C ASP A 12 7.05 -41.57 6.92
N LYS A 13 8.21 -41.89 6.32
CA LYS A 13 9.42 -41.07 6.47
C LYS A 13 9.43 -39.85 5.54
N PHE A 14 8.80 -39.97 4.37
CA PHE A 14 8.62 -38.85 3.45
C PHE A 14 7.57 -37.87 4.01
N MET A 15 6.45 -38.40 4.50
CA MET A 15 5.39 -37.63 5.13
C MET A 15 5.88 -36.93 6.40
N SER A 16 6.69 -37.57 7.25
CA SER A 16 7.25 -36.88 8.43
C SER A 16 8.26 -35.78 8.08
N VAL A 17 9.13 -35.95 7.08
CA VAL A 17 10.05 -34.86 6.65
C VAL A 17 9.27 -33.70 6.02
N PHE A 18 8.25 -33.99 5.21
CA PHE A 18 7.38 -32.97 4.64
C PHE A 18 6.61 -32.23 5.74
N LEU A 19 6.01 -32.94 6.69
CA LEU A 19 5.21 -32.38 7.78
C LEU A 19 6.03 -31.55 8.76
N PHE A 20 7.25 -31.96 9.12
CA PHE A 20 8.02 -31.30 10.18
C PHE A 20 8.99 -30.22 9.66
N ARG A 21 9.41 -30.27 8.40
CA ARG A 21 10.44 -29.35 7.88
C ARG A 21 9.96 -28.42 6.75
N ILE A 22 9.00 -28.86 5.96
CA ILE A 22 8.55 -28.14 4.75
C ILE A 22 7.20 -27.43 5.01
N MET A 23 6.27 -28.07 5.71
CA MET A 23 5.01 -27.44 6.11
C MET A 23 5.15 -26.13 6.92
N PRO A 24 6.02 -26.01 7.94
CA PRO A 24 6.13 -24.74 8.69
C PRO A 24 6.57 -23.56 7.82
N GLU A 25 7.43 -23.80 6.83
CA GLU A 25 7.86 -22.76 5.87
C GLU A 25 6.72 -22.36 4.91
N PHE A 26 5.93 -23.31 4.41
CA PHE A 26 4.76 -23.00 3.60
C PHE A 26 3.67 -22.27 4.39
N ILE A 27 3.47 -22.64 5.66
CA ILE A 27 2.56 -21.93 6.56
C ILE A 27 3.07 -20.52 6.82
N HIS A 28 4.37 -20.35 7.07
CA HIS A 28 4.99 -19.04 7.27
C HIS A 28 4.85 -18.15 6.03
N LEU A 29 5.14 -18.67 4.84
CA LEU A 29 4.92 -17.96 3.56
C LEU A 29 3.44 -17.61 3.34
N GLY A 30 2.53 -18.50 3.68
CA GLY A 30 1.09 -18.25 3.61
C GLY A 30 0.63 -17.12 4.55
N ILE A 31 1.15 -17.10 5.78
CA ILE A 31 0.90 -16.03 6.76
C ILE A 31 1.47 -14.69 6.26
N LEU A 32 2.71 -14.67 5.76
CA LEU A 32 3.32 -13.46 5.19
C LEU A 32 2.51 -12.93 4.00
N ALA A 33 2.11 -13.80 3.08
CA ALA A 33 1.28 -13.43 1.94
C ALA A 33 -0.08 -12.86 2.39
N LEU A 34 -0.72 -13.46 3.39
CA LEU A 34 -1.96 -12.94 3.97
C LEU A 34 -1.74 -11.58 4.65
N CYS A 35 -0.67 -11.39 5.42
CA CYS A 35 -0.34 -10.13 6.06
C CYS A 35 -0.09 -9.01 5.02
N ILE A 36 0.66 -9.31 3.95
CA ILE A 36 0.89 -8.39 2.83
C ILE A 36 -0.43 -8.06 2.14
N PHE A 37 -1.26 -9.07 1.86
CA PHE A 37 -2.56 -8.88 1.24
C PHE A 37 -3.48 -8.00 2.09
N VAL A 38 -3.57 -8.26 3.40
CA VAL A 38 -4.37 -7.46 4.34
C VAL A 38 -3.87 -6.01 4.39
N LYS A 39 -2.55 -5.80 4.47
CA LYS A 39 -1.95 -4.45 4.45
C LYS A 39 -2.26 -3.72 3.15
N TYR A 40 -2.04 -4.39 2.02
CA TYR A 40 -2.32 -3.83 0.70
C TYR A 40 -3.81 -3.49 0.56
N TYR A 41 -4.69 -4.36 1.04
CA TYR A 41 -6.13 -4.14 1.03
C TYR A 41 -6.55 -2.96 1.91
N GLN A 42 -5.96 -2.81 3.10
CA GLN A 42 -6.18 -1.64 3.97
C GLN A 42 -5.73 -0.34 3.30
N ILE A 43 -4.53 -0.31 2.72
CA ILE A 43 -4.02 0.86 1.98
C ILE A 43 -4.93 1.19 0.79
N PHE A 44 -5.33 0.17 0.03
CA PHE A 44 -6.21 0.33 -1.12
C PHE A 44 -7.58 0.89 -0.74
N THR A 45 -8.22 0.33 0.29
CA THR A 45 -9.52 0.79 0.78
C THR A 45 -9.45 2.19 1.36
N ALA A 46 -8.41 2.53 2.09
CA ALA A 46 -8.20 3.89 2.59
C ALA A 46 -7.97 4.90 1.46
N ARG A 47 -7.09 4.60 0.49
CA ARG A 47 -6.89 5.42 -0.72
C ARG A 47 -8.21 5.66 -1.45
N ARG A 48 -9.05 4.63 -1.58
CA ARG A 48 -10.37 4.72 -2.20
C ARG A 48 -11.33 5.59 -1.38
N SER A 49 -11.38 5.42 -0.06
CA SER A 49 -12.23 6.22 0.83
C SER A 49 -11.84 7.71 0.80
N TYR A 50 -10.54 8.00 0.81
CA TYR A 50 -10.00 9.35 0.70
C TYR A 50 -10.33 9.98 -0.65
N ALA A 51 -10.10 9.26 -1.75
CA ALA A 51 -10.43 9.73 -3.09
C ALA A 51 -11.94 10.01 -3.26
N ALA A 52 -12.80 9.17 -2.67
CA ALA A 52 -14.23 9.37 -2.66
C ALA A 52 -14.61 10.64 -1.86
N ALA A 53 -14.02 10.84 -0.69
CA ALA A 53 -14.25 12.03 0.13
C ALA A 53 -13.81 13.31 -0.59
N VAL A 54 -12.61 13.33 -1.18
CA VAL A 54 -12.12 14.45 -2.01
C VAL A 54 -13.09 14.75 -3.15
N LYS A 55 -13.52 13.73 -3.88
CA LYS A 55 -14.46 13.89 -5.00
C LYS A 55 -15.81 14.43 -4.53
N SER A 56 -16.32 14.00 -3.38
CA SER A 56 -17.58 14.50 -2.82
C SER A 56 -17.51 15.96 -2.38
N SER A 57 -16.32 16.42 -2.00
CA SER A 57 -16.08 17.80 -1.59
C SER A 57 -15.77 18.75 -2.76
N GLN A 58 -15.70 18.23 -3.98
CA GLN A 58 -15.46 19.00 -5.20
C GLN A 58 -16.73 19.07 -6.04
N ARG A 59 -17.06 20.28 -6.50
CA ARG A 59 -18.10 20.51 -7.51
C ARG A 59 -17.46 20.96 -8.80
N GLN A 60 -17.74 20.26 -9.89
CA GLN A 60 -17.29 20.68 -11.20
C GLN A 60 -18.15 21.86 -11.66
N LEU A 61 -17.50 22.97 -12.00
CA LEU A 61 -18.18 24.15 -12.53
C LEU A 61 -18.23 24.05 -14.06
N PRO A 62 -19.39 24.29 -14.70
CA PRO A 62 -19.52 24.26 -16.16
C PRO A 62 -18.90 25.48 -16.85
N ARG A 63 -18.62 26.54 -16.09
CA ARG A 63 -17.96 27.77 -16.54
C ARG A 63 -17.04 28.26 -15.42
N PRO A 64 -15.79 28.66 -15.72
CA PRO A 64 -14.92 29.24 -14.72
C PRO A 64 -15.49 30.61 -14.31
N PRO A 65 -15.31 31.04 -13.05
CA PRO A 65 -15.64 32.42 -12.68
C PRO A 65 -14.90 33.37 -13.62
N ASP A 66 -15.60 34.42 -14.06
CA ASP A 66 -15.06 35.39 -15.00
C ASP A 66 -13.81 36.04 -14.36
N SER A 67 -12.61 35.63 -14.80
CA SER A 67 -11.26 36.13 -14.41
C SER A 67 -10.59 35.63 -13.11
N ASP A 68 -10.69 34.34 -12.76
CA ASP A 68 -9.83 33.77 -11.69
C ASP A 68 -8.66 32.93 -12.24
N GLU A 69 -7.46 33.18 -11.71
CA GLU A 69 -6.29 32.31 -11.85
C GLU A 69 -6.29 31.23 -10.76
N CYS A 70 -5.79 30.05 -11.09
CA CYS A 70 -5.59 29.00 -10.09
C CYS A 70 -4.45 29.38 -9.14
N SER A 71 -4.74 29.61 -7.86
CA SER A 71 -3.73 30.05 -6.89
C SER A 71 -2.62 29.02 -6.59
N VAL A 72 -2.72 27.80 -7.13
CA VAL A 72 -1.71 26.74 -6.96
C VAL A 72 -0.67 26.77 -8.08
N CYS A 73 -1.08 27.00 -9.33
CA CYS A 73 -0.19 27.04 -10.49
C CYS A 73 -0.07 28.42 -11.15
N LEU A 74 -0.81 29.42 -10.65
CA LEU A 74 -0.84 30.80 -11.14
C LEU A 74 -1.17 30.88 -12.64
N SER A 75 -2.02 29.98 -13.13
CA SER A 75 -2.47 29.94 -14.53
C SER A 75 -3.98 30.09 -14.60
N GLU A 76 -4.48 30.65 -15.71
CA GLU A 76 -5.91 30.86 -15.95
C GLU A 76 -6.74 29.58 -15.75
N LEU A 77 -7.93 29.73 -15.16
CA LEU A 77 -8.88 28.63 -15.00
C LEU A 77 -9.62 28.36 -16.32
N ALA A 78 -9.45 27.14 -16.85
CA ALA A 78 -10.21 26.66 -18.00
C ALA A 78 -11.50 25.94 -17.55
N ALA A 79 -12.59 26.13 -18.30
CA ALA A 79 -13.92 25.60 -17.98
C ALA A 79 -13.94 24.07 -17.76
N GLU A 80 -13.14 23.33 -18.53
CA GLU A 80 -13.15 21.87 -18.46
C GLU A 80 -12.27 21.29 -17.33
N GLU A 81 -11.51 22.14 -16.64
CA GLU A 81 -10.57 21.70 -15.61
C GLU A 81 -10.80 22.34 -14.25
N CYS A 82 -11.75 23.26 -14.08
CA CYS A 82 -12.02 23.93 -12.81
C CYS A 82 -12.97 23.14 -11.90
N CYS A 83 -12.66 23.12 -10.60
CA CYS A 83 -13.56 22.64 -9.56
C CYS A 83 -13.59 23.60 -8.37
N GLU A 84 -14.77 23.71 -7.78
CA GLU A 84 -15.04 24.45 -6.55
C GLU A 84 -15.00 23.51 -5.34
N LEU A 85 -14.38 23.95 -4.25
CA LEU A 85 -14.42 23.23 -2.97
C LEU A 85 -15.71 23.53 -2.21
N ALA A 86 -16.56 22.52 -1.99
CA ALA A 86 -17.85 22.67 -1.31
C ALA A 86 -17.75 23.22 0.12
N ALA A 87 -16.59 23.07 0.78
CA ALA A 87 -16.37 23.55 2.14
C ALA A 87 -16.16 25.08 2.25
N CYS A 88 -15.70 25.74 1.18
CA CYS A 88 -15.33 27.16 1.23
C CYS A 88 -15.62 27.97 -0.03
N GLY A 89 -16.04 27.34 -1.13
CA GLY A 89 -16.35 28.00 -2.40
C GLY A 89 -15.13 28.40 -3.23
N HIS A 90 -13.89 28.10 -2.81
CA HIS A 90 -12.70 28.44 -3.60
C HIS A 90 -12.53 27.51 -4.81
N THR A 91 -12.10 28.09 -5.93
CA THR A 91 -11.97 27.42 -7.23
C THR A 91 -10.51 27.18 -7.59
N PHE A 92 -10.21 25.98 -8.11
CA PHE A 92 -8.86 25.58 -8.56
C PHE A 92 -8.96 24.67 -9.78
N HIS A 93 -7.85 24.40 -10.47
CA HIS A 93 -7.82 23.24 -11.38
C HIS A 93 -7.97 21.96 -10.57
N ARG A 94 -8.80 21.04 -11.05
CA ARG A 94 -9.00 19.70 -10.48
C ARG A 94 -7.68 19.00 -10.21
N ARG A 95 -6.76 19.02 -11.18
CA ARG A 95 -5.43 18.37 -11.04
C ARG A 95 -4.55 19.06 -10.00
N CYS A 96 -4.66 20.38 -9.84
CA CYS A 96 -3.87 21.15 -8.88
C CYS A 96 -4.34 20.87 -7.45
N VAL A 97 -5.64 20.94 -7.20
CA VAL A 97 -6.19 20.63 -5.88
C VAL A 97 -6.09 19.14 -5.53
N GLU A 98 -6.23 18.22 -6.49
CA GLU A 98 -6.01 16.79 -6.25
C GLU A 98 -4.56 16.48 -5.84
N ARG A 99 -3.57 17.14 -6.45
CA ARG A 99 -2.16 16.99 -6.04
C ARG A 99 -1.92 17.58 -4.65
N TRP A 100 -2.49 18.75 -4.37
CA TRP A 100 -2.42 19.38 -3.05
C TRP A 100 -2.97 18.45 -1.96
N LEU A 101 -4.18 17.92 -2.18
CA LEU A 101 -4.85 17.02 -1.24
C LEU A 101 -4.14 15.67 -1.09
N LYS A 102 -3.39 15.22 -2.09
CA LYS A 102 -2.55 14.01 -1.97
C LYS A 102 -1.28 14.25 -1.14
N GLY A 103 -0.75 15.47 -1.12
CA GLY A 103 0.49 15.84 -0.45
C GLY A 103 0.35 16.16 1.04
N TYR A 104 -0.42 15.38 1.80
CA TYR A 104 -0.61 15.47 3.26
C TYR A 104 -1.58 16.54 3.79
N VAL A 105 -2.07 17.45 2.96
CA VAL A 105 -2.89 18.57 3.40
C VAL A 105 -4.34 18.37 2.94
N SER A 106 -5.25 18.02 3.86
CA SER A 106 -6.70 17.87 3.60
C SER A 106 -7.48 19.19 3.66
N THR A 107 -6.81 20.32 3.45
CA THR A 107 -7.36 21.68 3.61
C THR A 107 -7.25 22.51 2.33
N CYS A 108 -8.09 23.54 2.23
CA CYS A 108 -8.05 24.51 1.15
C CYS A 108 -6.69 25.26 1.12
N PRO A 109 -6.01 25.39 -0.04
CA PRO A 109 -4.77 26.17 -0.17
C PRO A 109 -4.92 27.66 0.19
N LEU A 110 -6.12 28.23 0.01
CA LEU A 110 -6.38 29.65 0.22
C LEU A 110 -6.78 29.98 1.67
N CYS A 111 -7.78 29.27 2.21
CA CYS A 111 -8.36 29.61 3.52
C CYS A 111 -8.15 28.55 4.61
N ARG A 112 -7.50 27.43 4.28
CA ARG A 112 -7.26 26.30 5.21
C ARG A 112 -8.53 25.64 5.78
N ALA A 113 -9.70 25.89 5.19
CA ALA A 113 -10.92 25.15 5.52
C ALA A 113 -10.71 23.64 5.26
N GLU A 114 -11.26 22.79 6.14
CA GLU A 114 -11.20 21.34 6.00
C GLU A 114 -12.03 20.87 4.80
N VAL A 115 -11.38 20.19 3.85
CA VAL A 115 -12.01 19.68 2.63
C VAL A 115 -12.46 18.24 2.81
N VAL A 116 -11.70 17.46 3.57
CA VAL A 116 -11.95 16.04 3.85
C VAL A 116 -12.21 15.88 5.35
N PRO A 117 -13.21 15.08 5.78
CA PRO A 117 -13.43 14.81 7.20
C PRO A 117 -12.17 14.29 7.88
N GLU A 118 -11.84 14.84 9.05
CA GLU A 118 -10.59 14.52 9.76
C GLU A 118 -10.44 13.02 10.05
N ALA A 119 -11.53 12.30 10.31
CA ALA A 119 -11.49 10.85 10.50
C ALA A 119 -10.92 10.10 9.27
N VAL A 120 -11.32 10.50 8.06
CA VAL A 120 -10.86 9.90 6.79
C VAL A 120 -9.43 10.35 6.48
N ALA A 121 -9.13 11.64 6.69
CA ALA A 121 -7.80 12.19 6.47
C ALA A 121 -6.75 11.60 7.43
N ALA A 122 -7.11 11.42 8.71
CA ALA A 122 -6.25 10.80 9.72
C ALA A 122 -5.97 9.32 9.39
N GLU A 123 -6.97 8.56 8.95
CA GLU A 123 -6.77 7.16 8.56
C GLU A 123 -5.83 7.05 7.35
N TYR A 124 -6.02 7.90 6.34
CA TYR A 124 -5.13 7.94 5.18
C TYR A 124 -3.69 8.29 5.56
N ARG A 125 -3.48 9.30 6.41
CA ARG A 125 -2.15 9.70 6.91
C ARG A 125 -1.46 8.57 7.70
N ARG A 126 -2.20 7.88 8.58
CA ARG A 126 -1.66 6.75 9.35
C ARG A 126 -1.16 5.61 8.47
N LEU A 127 -1.86 5.33 7.38
CA LEU A 127 -1.49 4.25 6.47
C LEU A 127 -0.29 4.60 5.59
N LEU A 128 -0.20 5.86 5.14
CA LEU A 128 1.02 6.34 4.45
C LEU A 128 2.24 6.28 5.38
N ALA A 129 2.10 6.71 6.64
CA ALA A 129 3.19 6.61 7.61
C ALA A 129 3.62 5.14 7.87
N LYS A 130 2.68 4.19 7.83
CA LYS A 130 3.00 2.75 7.93
C LYS A 130 3.70 2.21 6.68
N GLU A 131 3.46 2.77 5.48
CA GLU A 131 4.14 2.38 4.23
C GLU A 131 5.65 2.74 4.30
N GLU A 132 6.01 3.84 4.94
CA GLU A 132 7.41 4.26 5.14
C GLU A 132 8.15 3.47 6.23
N ASP A 133 7.44 3.01 7.27
CA ASP A 133 8.03 2.32 8.42
C ASP A 133 8.10 0.78 8.27
N ASP A 134 7.84 0.24 7.08
CA ASP A 134 7.36 -1.14 6.95
C ASP A 134 8.43 -2.21 7.27
N PHE A 135 8.35 -2.65 8.53
CA PHE A 135 8.90 -3.85 9.18
C PHE A 135 8.88 -5.15 8.33
N VAL A 136 8.07 -5.21 7.26
CA VAL A 136 7.98 -6.36 6.33
C VAL A 136 9.27 -6.54 5.53
N GLU A 137 9.97 -5.47 5.16
CA GLU A 137 11.29 -5.59 4.53
C GLU A 137 12.30 -6.24 5.48
N LYS A 138 12.21 -5.97 6.79
CA LYS A 138 13.11 -6.55 7.80
C LYS A 138 12.87 -8.04 7.99
N GLU A 139 11.61 -8.48 8.07
CA GLU A 139 11.26 -9.91 8.18
C GLU A 139 11.59 -10.68 6.89
N PHE A 140 11.32 -10.10 5.72
CA PHE A 140 11.71 -10.70 4.44
C PHE A 140 13.24 -10.75 4.27
N ALA A 141 13.95 -9.70 4.70
CA ALA A 141 15.42 -9.70 4.74
C ALA A 141 15.95 -10.78 5.69
N LEU A 142 15.34 -11.02 6.86
CA LEU A 142 15.73 -12.09 7.77
C LEU A 142 15.50 -13.48 7.16
N VAL A 143 14.38 -13.70 6.45
CA VAL A 143 14.11 -14.94 5.71
C VAL A 143 15.14 -15.15 4.60
N LEU A 144 15.47 -14.10 3.82
CA LEU A 144 16.50 -14.17 2.79
C LEU A 144 17.90 -14.38 3.36
N LEU A 145 18.25 -13.74 4.48
CA LEU A 145 19.53 -13.92 5.18
C LEU A 145 19.66 -15.35 5.72
N ASN A 146 18.59 -15.92 6.28
CA ASN A 146 18.56 -17.31 6.71
C ASN A 146 18.67 -18.28 5.53
N ALA A 147 17.97 -18.03 4.41
CA ALA A 147 18.09 -18.83 3.20
C ALA A 147 19.51 -18.79 2.59
N LEU A 148 20.18 -17.63 2.63
CA LEU A 148 21.57 -17.47 2.19
C LEU A 148 22.58 -18.10 3.16
N ASN A 149 22.29 -18.11 4.46
CA ASN A 149 23.14 -18.76 5.47
C ASN A 149 22.98 -20.29 5.50
N VAL A 150 21.82 -20.84 5.10
CA VAL A 150 21.63 -22.29 4.89
C VAL A 150 22.52 -22.82 3.74
N GLY A 151 22.98 -21.95 2.84
CA GLY A 151 23.96 -22.27 1.80
C GLY A 151 25.43 -22.16 2.21
N ARG A 152 25.75 -21.71 3.43
CA ARG A 152 27.13 -21.51 3.91
C ARG A 152 27.55 -22.53 4.97
N CYS A 153 27.30 -23.81 4.69
CA CYS A 153 28.01 -24.91 5.34
C CYS A 153 28.56 -25.84 4.26
N ASN A 154 29.74 -25.50 3.73
CA ASN A 154 30.75 -26.45 3.27
C ASN A 154 32.06 -25.71 2.96
N ASN A 155 32.91 -25.57 3.97
CA ASN A 155 34.36 -25.82 3.93
C ASN A 155 35.07 -25.11 5.07
N ALA A 156 35.10 -25.75 6.24
CA ALA A 156 36.11 -25.48 7.26
C ALA A 156 36.29 -26.68 8.20
N TYR A 157 36.42 -27.90 7.67
CA TYR A 157 36.95 -29.06 8.41
C TYR A 157 37.79 -29.95 7.48
N PHE A 158 38.97 -29.44 7.15
CA PHE A 158 40.18 -30.24 6.91
C PHE A 158 41.38 -29.37 7.36
N SER A 159 41.81 -29.58 8.60
CA SER A 159 43.17 -29.40 9.15
C SER A 159 43.12 -29.51 10.69
N CYS A 160 42.89 -30.72 11.19
CA CYS A 160 43.84 -31.45 12.05
C CYS A 160 43.46 -32.93 12.00
#